data_AF-A0A034WH02-F1
#
_entry.id   AF-A0A034WH02-F1
#
_cell.length_a   1.000
_cell.length_b   1.000
_cell.length_c   1.000
_cell.angle_alpha   90.00
_cell.angle_beta   90.00
_cell.angle_gamma   90.00
#
_symmetry.space_group_name_H-M   'P 1'
#
loop_
_entity.id
_entity.type
_entity.pdbx_description
1 polymer ?
#
loop_
_entity_poly.entity_id
_entity_poly.type
_entity_poly.pdbx_seq_one_letter_code
_entity_poly.pdbx_strand_id
1 'polypeptide(L)'
;MKYVLCILVACTTFDLLSAASNSVNICSGVSDNVFLPYLGDCSKYYVCIGGAPIERKCDYDFYFDAKEQSCTYQNVAKCLPTCTNALSSFCYDRTCTKYVLCYAGTAIIRECRDGLQYNAETDRCDFPQYVDCVDNMCTLFNDPKNITFINSQASCEKYYICMDGNAYPLTCSNGLQFNKDCDCCDFVENVHCNITASTRNILSYSKVPPRRADIDCPADGANFIAHPDPAKYYYCLNGMGVVLECTPGLLYDAEFEECRTPEKISRKS
;
A
#
# COMPACT_ATOMS: atom_id res chain seq x y z
N MET A 1 -43.11 -3.65 57.40
CA MET A 1 -42.08 -2.60 57.45
C MET A 1 -41.11 -2.82 56.30
N LYS A 2 -40.85 -1.77 55.52
CA LYS A 2 -39.74 -1.64 54.55
C LYS A 2 -38.43 -2.06 55.24
N TYR A 3 -37.47 -2.73 54.62
CA TYR A 3 -36.52 -2.17 53.66
C TYR A 3 -35.84 -3.25 52.79
N VAL A 4 -35.46 -2.77 51.62
CA VAL A 4 -34.76 -3.39 50.49
C VAL A 4 -33.27 -3.58 50.81
N LEU A 5 -32.69 -4.72 50.40
CA LEU A 5 -31.31 -4.77 49.91
C LEU A 5 -31.11 -5.97 48.96
N CYS A 6 -31.42 -5.76 47.69
CA CYS A 6 -30.98 -6.62 46.58
C CYS A 6 -29.59 -6.12 46.16
N ILE A 7 -28.55 -6.93 46.35
CA ILE A 7 -27.28 -6.76 45.65
C ILE A 7 -27.06 -8.02 44.80
N LEU A 8 -27.63 -8.00 43.60
CA LEU A 8 -27.18 -8.84 42.49
C LEU A 8 -26.11 -8.03 41.76
N VAL A 9 -24.85 -8.37 41.97
CA VAL A 9 -23.76 -7.88 41.11
C VAL A 9 -23.89 -8.65 39.79
N ALA A 10 -24.69 -8.12 38.88
CA ALA A 10 -24.63 -8.52 37.48
C ALA A 10 -23.30 -7.97 36.93
N CYS A 11 -22.30 -8.86 36.81
CA CYS A 11 -21.12 -8.60 36.03
C CYS A 11 -21.56 -8.56 34.56
N THR A 12 -22.05 -7.41 34.11
CA THR A 12 -22.22 -7.16 32.69
C THR A 12 -20.82 -7.10 32.11
N THR A 13 -20.42 -8.18 31.44
CA THR A 13 -19.36 -8.12 30.45
C THR A 13 -19.76 -7.01 29.49
N PHE A 14 -19.11 -5.86 29.61
CA PHE A 14 -19.02 -4.96 28.48
C PHE A 14 -18.21 -5.72 27.45
N ASP A 15 -18.91 -6.49 26.62
CA ASP A 15 -18.41 -6.85 25.31
C ASP A 15 -18.16 -5.52 24.61
N LEU A 16 -16.91 -5.05 24.72
CA LEU A 16 -16.34 -4.11 23.78
C LEU A 16 -16.47 -4.80 22.42
N LEU A 17 -17.57 -4.48 21.73
CA LEU A 17 -17.65 -4.52 20.29
C LEU A 17 -16.54 -3.61 19.79
N SER A 18 -15.34 -4.19 19.71
CA SER A 18 -14.29 -3.70 18.84
C SER A 18 -14.93 -3.61 17.47
N ALA A 19 -15.20 -2.38 17.02
CA ALA A 19 -15.44 -2.12 15.61
C ALA A 19 -14.38 -2.93 14.84
N ALA A 20 -14.83 -3.77 13.92
CA ALA A 20 -13.93 -4.52 13.07
C ALA A 20 -13.14 -3.50 12.23
N SER A 21 -12.02 -3.05 12.77
CA SER A 21 -10.94 -2.46 12.00
C SER A 21 -10.61 -3.54 10.97
N ASN A 22 -10.98 -3.34 9.71
CA ASN A 22 -10.51 -4.13 8.60
C ASN A 22 -8.98 -4.03 8.59
N SER A 23 -8.32 -4.90 9.35
CA SER A 23 -6.86 -4.93 9.43
C SER A 23 -6.37 -5.36 8.06
N VAL A 24 -5.80 -4.43 7.31
CA VAL A 24 -5.18 -4.70 6.01
C VAL A 24 -4.17 -5.84 6.22
N ASN A 25 -4.35 -6.96 5.51
CA ASN A 25 -3.36 -8.02 5.54
C ASN A 25 -2.13 -7.55 4.75
N ILE A 26 -1.08 -7.13 5.46
CA ILE A 26 0.12 -6.55 4.88
C ILE A 26 0.89 -7.51 3.95
N CYS A 27 0.72 -8.83 4.09
CA CYS A 27 1.34 -9.84 3.23
C CYS A 27 0.48 -10.24 2.02
N SER A 28 -0.74 -9.72 1.89
CA SER A 28 -1.58 -9.99 0.71
C SER A 28 -0.88 -9.51 -0.57
N GLY A 29 -0.69 -10.42 -1.53
CA GLY A 29 -0.02 -10.13 -2.80
C GLY A 29 1.50 -9.93 -2.70
N VAL A 30 2.12 -10.32 -1.58
CA VAL A 30 3.59 -10.26 -1.41
C VAL A 30 4.16 -11.66 -1.50
N SER A 31 5.28 -11.82 -2.22
CA SER A 31 5.99 -13.10 -2.33
C SER A 31 6.40 -13.65 -0.97
N ASP A 32 6.39 -14.98 -0.86
CA ASP A 32 6.81 -15.66 0.36
C ASP A 32 8.26 -15.34 0.71
N ASN A 33 8.50 -15.23 2.02
CA ASN A 33 9.77 -14.92 2.67
C ASN A 33 10.33 -13.53 2.37
N VAL A 34 9.51 -12.62 1.86
CA VAL A 34 9.82 -11.19 1.88
C VAL A 34 9.62 -10.64 3.28
N PHE A 35 10.54 -9.80 3.73
CA PHE A 35 10.45 -9.11 5.00
C PHE A 35 9.82 -7.74 4.81
N LEU A 36 8.81 -7.42 5.60
CA LEU A 36 8.09 -6.16 5.55
C LEU A 36 8.37 -5.35 6.82
N PRO A 37 8.52 -4.02 6.73
CA PRO A 37 8.75 -3.19 7.90
C PRO A 37 7.58 -3.26 8.88
N TYR A 38 7.83 -3.03 10.17
CA TYR A 38 6.78 -2.84 11.16
C TYR A 38 6.52 -1.34 11.36
N LEU A 39 5.25 -0.93 11.26
CA LEU A 39 4.90 0.48 11.37
C LEU A 39 4.99 0.98 12.83
N GLY A 40 5.84 1.97 13.07
CA GLY A 40 5.99 2.62 14.38
C GLY A 40 6.97 1.95 15.35
N ASP A 41 7.54 0.80 15.01
CA ASP A 41 8.59 0.13 15.79
C ASP A 41 9.66 -0.44 14.86
N CYS A 42 10.75 0.31 14.69
CA CYS A 42 11.86 -0.05 13.79
C CYS A 42 12.64 -1.30 14.26
N SER A 43 12.46 -1.74 15.50
CA SER A 43 13.08 -2.97 16.01
C SER A 43 12.33 -4.23 15.59
N LYS A 44 11.17 -4.07 14.95
CA LYS A 44 10.31 -5.17 14.49
C LYS A 44 10.15 -5.17 12.97
N TYR A 45 9.79 -6.33 12.46
CA TYR A 45 9.43 -6.54 11.06
C TYR A 45 8.49 -7.74 10.94
N TYR A 46 7.86 -7.90 9.79
CA TYR A 46 7.07 -9.07 9.46
C TYR A 46 7.80 -9.93 8.44
N VAL A 47 7.61 -11.24 8.53
CA VAL A 47 7.95 -12.19 7.47
C VAL A 47 6.66 -12.70 6.86
N CYS A 48 6.51 -12.62 5.55
CA CYS A 48 5.37 -13.18 4.86
C CYS A 48 5.57 -14.66 4.58
N ILE A 49 4.69 -15.51 5.11
CA ILE A 49 4.70 -16.96 4.83
C ILE A 49 3.28 -17.41 4.53
N GLY A 50 3.04 -17.95 3.33
CA GLY A 50 1.71 -18.35 2.88
C GLY A 50 0.71 -17.20 2.90
N GLY A 51 1.16 -15.98 2.62
CA GLY A 51 0.33 -14.77 2.65
C GLY A 51 -0.07 -14.27 4.06
N ALA A 52 0.46 -14.88 5.13
CA ALA A 52 0.24 -14.43 6.51
C ALA A 52 1.44 -13.63 7.04
N PRO A 53 1.20 -12.52 7.76
CA PRO A 53 2.26 -11.74 8.39
C PRO A 53 2.69 -12.38 9.71
N ILE A 54 3.98 -12.69 9.83
CA ILE A 54 4.55 -13.25 11.06
C ILE A 54 5.53 -12.24 11.65
N GLU A 55 5.21 -11.71 12.82
CA GLU A 55 6.05 -10.73 13.52
C GLU A 55 7.41 -11.35 13.93
N ARG A 56 8.46 -10.56 13.74
CA ARG A 56 9.84 -10.81 14.17
C ARG A 56 10.41 -9.55 14.78
N LYS A 57 11.53 -9.72 15.49
CA LYS A 57 12.27 -8.66 16.13
C LYS A 57 13.73 -8.76 15.74
N CYS A 58 14.37 -7.62 15.49
CA CYS A 58 15.80 -7.51 15.41
C CYS A 58 16.44 -7.71 16.80
N ASP A 59 17.71 -8.12 16.80
CA ASP A 59 18.50 -8.13 18.03
C ASP A 59 18.67 -6.72 18.60
N TYR A 60 19.08 -6.64 19.87
CA TYR A 60 19.30 -5.38 20.57
C TYR A 60 20.22 -4.45 19.75
N ASP A 61 19.82 -3.19 19.65
CA ASP A 61 20.54 -2.12 18.92
C ASP A 61 20.56 -2.24 17.38
N PHE A 62 19.69 -3.07 16.79
CA PHE A 62 19.46 -3.13 15.35
C PHE A 62 18.04 -2.72 14.97
N TYR A 63 17.91 -2.06 13.82
CA TYR A 63 16.64 -1.72 13.19
C TYR A 63 16.52 -2.39 11.83
N PHE A 64 15.31 -2.76 11.46
CA PHE A 64 15.03 -3.39 10.19
C PHE A 64 15.08 -2.36 9.06
N ASP A 65 15.83 -2.68 8.01
CA ASP A 65 15.83 -1.95 6.74
C ASP A 65 15.17 -2.81 5.66
N ALA A 66 14.06 -2.31 5.12
CA ALA A 66 13.25 -3.06 4.18
C ALA A 66 13.92 -3.23 2.81
N LYS A 67 14.85 -2.37 2.41
CA LYS A 67 15.56 -2.49 1.13
C LYS A 67 16.73 -3.46 1.24
N GLU A 68 17.44 -3.42 2.34
CA GLU A 68 18.50 -4.38 2.67
C GLU A 68 17.96 -5.72 3.16
N GLN A 69 16.64 -5.81 3.39
CA GLN A 69 15.94 -7.01 3.84
C GLN A 69 16.60 -7.67 5.07
N SER A 70 17.13 -6.83 5.96
CA SER A 70 17.93 -7.27 7.10
C SER A 70 17.90 -6.24 8.23
N CYS A 71 18.29 -6.70 9.42
CA CYS A 71 18.50 -5.83 10.57
C CYS A 71 19.89 -5.20 10.46
N THR A 72 19.95 -3.87 10.50
CA THR A 72 21.18 -3.08 10.39
C THR A 72 21.26 -2.04 11.52
N TYR A 73 22.38 -1.33 11.63
CA TYR A 73 22.58 -0.37 12.71
C TYR A 73 21.53 0.75 12.68
N GLN A 74 21.08 1.19 13.86
CA GLN A 74 19.98 2.16 13.99
C GLN A 74 20.23 3.48 13.25
N ASN A 75 21.49 3.91 13.15
CA ASN A 75 21.88 5.17 12.50
C ASN A 75 21.93 5.09 10.97
N VAL A 76 21.81 3.89 10.39
CA VAL A 76 21.80 3.69 8.93
C VAL A 76 20.49 3.10 8.42
N ALA A 77 19.72 2.41 9.26
CA ALA A 77 18.45 1.81 8.89
C ALA A 77 17.46 2.86 8.37
N LYS A 78 16.96 2.65 7.15
CA LYS A 78 15.84 3.43 6.59
C LYS A 78 14.53 2.79 7.01
N CYS A 79 14.18 2.99 8.27
CA CYS A 79 12.88 2.59 8.80
C CYS A 79 11.76 3.42 8.14
N LEU A 80 10.58 2.82 7.93
CA LEU A 80 9.40 3.56 7.47
C LEU A 80 9.19 4.79 8.35
N PRO A 81 8.96 5.98 7.77
CA PRO A 81 8.96 7.22 8.52
C PRO A 81 7.82 7.23 9.55
N THR A 82 8.13 7.78 10.72
CA THR A 82 7.11 8.13 11.70
C THR A 82 6.23 9.23 11.14
N CYS A 83 4.91 9.10 11.29
CA CYS A 83 3.99 10.13 10.82
C CYS A 83 4.27 11.46 11.52
N THR A 84 4.40 12.51 10.71
CA THR A 84 4.41 13.89 11.24
C THR A 84 2.97 14.37 11.42
N ASN A 85 2.81 15.56 12.01
CA ASN A 85 1.50 16.20 12.14
C ASN A 85 0.92 16.63 10.78
N ALA A 86 1.77 16.87 9.78
CA ALA A 86 1.34 17.23 8.45
C ALA A 86 0.72 16.03 7.74
N LEU A 87 -0.16 16.32 6.79
CA LEU A 87 -0.68 15.29 5.91
C LEU A 87 0.40 14.86 4.93
N SER A 88 0.68 13.56 4.91
CA SER A 88 1.60 12.94 3.97
C SER A 88 1.17 11.51 3.70
N SER A 89 1.66 10.94 2.61
CA SER A 89 1.56 9.51 2.36
C SER A 89 2.84 8.98 1.74
N PHE A 90 3.06 7.69 1.87
CA PHE A 90 4.22 7.01 1.28
C PHE A 90 3.89 5.55 1.04
N CYS A 91 4.63 4.92 0.12
CA CYS A 91 4.52 3.49 -0.12
C CYS A 91 4.84 2.71 1.15
N TYR A 92 4.13 1.61 1.37
CA TYR A 92 4.55 0.63 2.36
C TYR A 92 5.63 -0.20 1.70
N ASP A 93 6.89 -0.01 2.12
CA ASP A 93 8.05 -0.61 1.47
C ASP A 93 7.83 -2.10 1.19
N ARG A 94 8.32 -2.54 0.03
CA ARG A 94 8.24 -3.95 -0.43
C ARG A 94 6.83 -4.39 -0.80
N THR A 95 5.90 -3.45 -0.90
CA THR A 95 4.55 -3.68 -1.42
C THR A 95 4.26 -2.66 -2.52
N CYS A 96 3.54 -3.08 -3.56
CA CYS A 96 3.14 -2.18 -4.62
C CYS A 96 1.72 -1.62 -4.42
N THR A 97 0.91 -2.27 -3.59
CA THR A 97 -0.49 -1.88 -3.39
C THR A 97 -0.77 -1.24 -2.04
N LYS A 98 0.13 -1.38 -1.06
CA LYS A 98 -0.09 -0.84 0.29
C LYS A 98 0.67 0.44 0.48
N TYR A 99 0.08 1.33 1.23
CA TYR A 99 0.64 2.64 1.51
C TYR A 99 0.20 3.10 2.88
N VAL A 100 0.95 4.04 3.45
CA VAL A 100 0.62 4.66 4.73
C VAL A 100 0.10 6.06 4.45
N LEU A 101 -1.06 6.37 5.01
CA LEU A 101 -1.61 7.71 5.05
C LEU A 101 -1.42 8.27 6.46
N CYS A 102 -0.64 9.35 6.56
CA CYS A 102 -0.35 10.04 7.80
C CYS A 102 -1.16 11.32 7.91
N TYR A 103 -1.84 11.52 9.02
CA TYR A 103 -2.48 12.81 9.32
C TYR A 103 -2.50 13.05 10.82
N ALA A 104 -2.14 14.26 11.25
CA ALA A 104 -2.08 14.63 12.66
C ALA A 104 -1.30 13.60 13.52
N GLY A 105 -0.18 13.07 12.99
CA GLY A 105 0.67 12.08 13.66
C GLY A 105 0.11 10.65 13.68
N THR A 106 -1.10 10.42 13.18
CA THR A 106 -1.71 9.09 13.11
C THR A 106 -1.41 8.44 11.76
N ALA A 107 -0.93 7.20 11.81
CA ALA A 107 -0.63 6.37 10.65
C ALA A 107 -1.78 5.41 10.34
N ILE A 108 -2.23 5.37 9.10
CA ILE A 108 -3.25 4.42 8.64
C ILE A 108 -2.71 3.67 7.45
N ILE A 109 -2.66 2.35 7.54
CA ILE A 109 -2.31 1.49 6.41
C ILE A 109 -3.53 1.38 5.51
N ARG A 110 -3.30 1.59 4.22
CA ARG A 110 -4.28 1.58 3.15
C ARG A 110 -3.84 0.60 2.06
N GLU A 111 -4.78 0.14 1.25
CA GLU A 111 -4.51 -0.81 0.16
C GLU A 111 -5.28 -0.42 -1.10
N CYS A 112 -4.54 -0.20 -2.18
CA CYS A 112 -5.08 0.02 -3.50
C CYS A 112 -5.92 -1.17 -3.98
N ARG A 113 -7.03 -0.88 -4.65
CA ARG A 113 -7.96 -1.88 -5.17
C ARG A 113 -7.74 -2.12 -6.67
N ASP A 114 -8.44 -3.12 -7.19
CA ASP A 114 -8.53 -3.41 -8.63
C ASP A 114 -7.19 -3.67 -9.34
N GLY A 115 -6.13 -4.04 -8.61
CA GLY A 115 -4.79 -4.22 -9.15
C GLY A 115 -4.02 -2.91 -9.38
N LEU A 116 -4.55 -1.78 -8.89
CA LEU A 116 -3.87 -0.49 -8.87
C LEU A 116 -2.68 -0.52 -7.89
N GLN A 117 -1.72 0.38 -8.12
CA GLN A 117 -0.50 0.50 -7.35
C GLN A 117 -0.38 1.88 -6.72
N TYR A 118 0.27 1.97 -5.56
CA TYR A 118 0.56 3.27 -4.97
C TYR A 118 1.61 3.99 -5.80
N ASN A 119 1.25 5.15 -6.32
CA ASN A 119 2.13 6.02 -7.07
C ASN A 119 2.71 7.08 -6.13
N ALA A 120 3.99 6.94 -5.76
CA ALA A 120 4.68 7.91 -4.90
C ALA A 120 4.91 9.29 -5.57
N GLU A 121 4.76 9.39 -6.89
CA GLU A 121 4.83 10.67 -7.60
C GLU A 121 3.52 11.45 -7.54
N THR A 122 2.38 10.78 -7.31
CA THR A 122 1.05 11.40 -7.25
C THR A 122 0.39 11.32 -5.87
N ASP A 123 0.94 10.49 -4.97
CA ASP A 123 0.43 10.17 -3.63
C ASP A 123 -0.94 9.47 -3.64
N ARG A 124 -1.20 8.63 -4.65
CA ARG A 124 -2.51 8.02 -4.92
C ARG A 124 -2.37 6.61 -5.49
N CYS A 125 -3.43 5.82 -5.42
CA CYS A 125 -3.54 4.60 -6.21
C CYS A 125 -3.69 4.96 -7.70
N ASP A 126 -2.82 4.42 -8.54
CA ASP A 126 -2.75 4.66 -9.98
C ASP A 126 -2.64 3.32 -10.72
N PHE A 127 -2.79 3.37 -12.04
CA PHE A 127 -2.69 2.19 -12.87
C PHE A 127 -1.23 1.70 -12.95
N PRO A 128 -0.97 0.38 -13.01
CA PRO A 128 0.38 -0.16 -13.04
C PRO A 128 1.30 0.40 -14.12
N GLN A 129 0.79 0.73 -15.30
CA GLN A 129 1.57 1.38 -16.37
C GLN A 129 2.02 2.83 -16.02
N TYR A 130 1.43 3.40 -14.96
CA TYR A 130 1.75 4.58 -14.16
C TYR A 130 3.03 4.51 -13.33
N VAL A 131 3.28 3.33 -12.79
CA VAL A 131 4.07 3.15 -11.56
C VAL A 131 5.20 2.16 -11.79
N ASP A 132 4.92 1.08 -12.51
CA ASP A 132 5.87 0.00 -12.82
C ASP A 132 6.45 -0.67 -11.57
N CYS A 133 5.66 -0.75 -10.48
CA CYS A 133 6.12 -1.33 -9.23
C CYS A 133 6.04 -2.86 -9.30
N VAL A 134 7.15 -3.51 -8.93
CA VAL A 134 7.25 -4.98 -8.86
C VAL A 134 7.91 -5.48 -7.58
N ASP A 135 8.16 -4.60 -6.60
CA ASP A 135 8.88 -4.91 -5.36
C ASP A 135 8.25 -6.05 -4.55
N ASN A 136 6.93 -6.21 -4.62
CA ASN A 136 6.20 -7.27 -3.94
C ASN A 136 6.44 -8.67 -4.54
N MET A 137 7.02 -8.76 -5.74
CA MET A 137 7.17 -10.02 -6.47
C MET A 137 8.54 -10.67 -6.31
N CYS A 138 9.55 -9.95 -5.83
CA CYS A 138 10.89 -10.49 -5.63
C CYS A 138 11.08 -11.08 -4.23
N THR A 139 11.26 -12.40 -4.15
CA THR A 139 11.59 -13.13 -2.92
C THR A 139 13.07 -13.02 -2.58
N LEU A 140 13.42 -13.22 -1.30
CA LEU A 140 14.81 -13.32 -0.83
C LEU A 140 15.53 -14.57 -1.29
N PHE A 141 14.79 -15.62 -1.63
CA PHE A 141 15.39 -16.87 -2.05
C PHE A 141 15.83 -16.80 -3.51
N ASN A 142 17.12 -16.50 -3.71
CA ASN A 142 17.76 -16.65 -5.01
C ASN A 142 18.03 -18.14 -5.26
N ASP A 143 17.23 -18.77 -6.14
CA ASP A 143 17.61 -20.07 -6.71
C ASP A 143 18.50 -19.81 -7.94
N PRO A 144 19.80 -20.14 -7.91
CA PRO A 144 20.68 -19.94 -9.06
C PRO A 144 20.25 -20.78 -10.28
N LYS A 145 19.40 -21.79 -10.11
CA LYS A 145 18.81 -22.56 -11.22
C LYS A 145 17.48 -21.97 -11.72
N ASN A 146 16.88 -21.08 -10.96
CA ASN A 146 15.56 -20.51 -11.25
C ASN A 146 15.56 -19.01 -10.90
N ILE A 147 16.28 -18.24 -11.71
CA ILE A 147 16.31 -16.78 -11.62
C ILE A 147 14.91 -16.26 -11.95
N THR A 148 14.39 -15.37 -11.12
CA THR A 148 13.06 -14.78 -11.34
C THR A 148 13.17 -13.55 -12.23
N PHE A 149 12.51 -13.60 -13.38
CA PHE A 149 12.32 -12.48 -14.30
C PHE A 149 10.88 -11.99 -14.25
N ILE A 150 10.70 -10.67 -14.31
CA ILE A 150 9.39 -10.02 -14.22
C ILE A 150 9.23 -9.03 -15.36
N ASN A 151 8.11 -9.09 -16.09
CA ASN A 151 7.76 -8.09 -17.10
C ASN A 151 7.51 -6.73 -16.45
N SER A 152 8.01 -5.66 -17.09
CA SER A 152 7.54 -4.32 -16.76
C SER A 152 6.06 -4.19 -17.11
N GLN A 153 5.34 -3.45 -16.28
CA GLN A 153 3.94 -3.08 -16.46
C GLN A 153 3.82 -1.73 -17.17
N ALA A 154 4.92 -0.98 -17.29
CA ALA A 154 4.97 0.31 -17.97
C ALA A 154 5.77 0.30 -19.29
N SER A 155 6.41 -0.80 -19.69
CA SER A 155 7.08 -0.89 -21.00
C SER A 155 7.32 -2.33 -21.43
N CYS A 156 6.94 -2.68 -22.66
CA CYS A 156 7.21 -4.00 -23.23
C CYS A 156 8.70 -4.28 -23.46
N GLU A 157 9.54 -3.24 -23.56
CA GLU A 157 10.99 -3.37 -23.75
C GLU A 157 11.72 -3.56 -22.42
N LYS A 158 11.05 -3.30 -21.28
CA LYS A 158 11.64 -3.39 -19.95
C LYS A 158 11.22 -4.66 -19.22
N TYR A 159 12.11 -5.11 -18.35
CA TYR A 159 11.86 -6.22 -17.44
C TYR A 159 12.75 -6.05 -16.21
N TYR A 160 12.53 -6.90 -15.21
CA TYR A 160 13.29 -6.89 -13.97
C TYR A 160 13.85 -8.27 -13.71
N ILE A 161 15.04 -8.29 -13.08
CA ILE A 161 15.59 -9.48 -12.45
C ILE A 161 15.52 -9.31 -10.94
N CYS A 162 15.08 -10.36 -10.24
CA CYS A 162 15.13 -10.37 -8.78
C CYS A 162 16.49 -10.85 -8.30
N MET A 163 17.11 -10.10 -7.41
CA MET A 163 18.31 -10.52 -6.67
C MET A 163 18.22 -10.03 -5.23
N ASP A 164 18.37 -10.94 -4.26
CA ASP A 164 18.33 -10.62 -2.83
C ASP A 164 17.05 -9.87 -2.44
N GLY A 165 15.92 -10.32 -2.99
CA GLY A 165 14.63 -9.65 -2.84
C GLY A 165 14.48 -8.37 -3.66
N ASN A 166 15.51 -7.74 -4.20
CA ASN A 166 15.35 -6.48 -4.94
C ASN A 166 15.13 -6.70 -6.44
N ALA A 167 14.26 -5.88 -7.04
CA ALA A 167 14.00 -5.89 -8.47
C ALA A 167 14.96 -4.91 -9.17
N TYR A 168 15.76 -5.42 -10.10
CA TYR A 168 16.71 -4.62 -10.86
C TYR A 168 16.21 -4.46 -12.29
N PRO A 169 15.96 -3.22 -12.75
CA PRO A 169 15.42 -2.98 -14.09
C PRO A 169 16.47 -3.22 -15.17
N LEU A 170 16.04 -3.86 -16.25
CA LEU A 170 16.78 -4.10 -17.48
C LEU A 170 15.93 -3.69 -18.69
N THR A 171 16.58 -3.50 -19.82
CA THR A 171 15.91 -3.12 -21.07
C THR A 171 16.46 -3.97 -22.21
N CYS A 172 15.55 -4.49 -23.01
CA CYS A 172 15.88 -5.19 -24.24
C CYS A 172 16.58 -4.26 -25.23
N SER A 173 17.35 -4.84 -26.15
CA SER A 173 17.92 -4.05 -27.24
C SER A 173 16.81 -3.47 -28.12
N ASN A 174 17.11 -2.36 -28.80
CA ASN A 174 16.13 -1.65 -29.64
C ASN A 174 15.41 -2.60 -30.61
N GLY A 175 14.07 -2.53 -30.62
CA GLY A 175 13.21 -3.35 -31.48
C GLY A 175 12.86 -4.72 -30.91
N LEU A 176 13.32 -5.07 -29.71
CA LEU A 176 12.96 -6.30 -29.01
C LEU A 176 12.10 -6.00 -27.78
N GLN A 177 11.25 -6.94 -27.42
CA GLN A 177 10.41 -6.90 -26.22
C GLN A 177 10.70 -8.09 -25.32
N PHE A 178 10.48 -7.94 -24.03
CA PHE A 178 10.69 -9.02 -23.09
C PHE A 178 9.56 -10.06 -23.20
N ASN A 179 9.94 -11.28 -23.55
CA ASN A 179 9.08 -12.43 -23.66
C ASN A 179 9.20 -13.31 -22.41
N LYS A 180 8.11 -13.38 -21.63
CA LYS A 180 8.08 -14.14 -20.37
C LYS A 180 8.10 -15.65 -20.57
N ASP A 181 7.70 -16.13 -21.74
CA ASP A 181 7.61 -17.56 -22.02
C ASP A 181 9.01 -18.20 -22.18
N CYS A 182 9.98 -17.43 -22.68
CA CYS A 182 11.39 -17.84 -22.79
C CYS A 182 12.31 -17.17 -21.76
N ASP A 183 11.80 -16.22 -20.96
CA ASP A 183 12.60 -15.31 -20.13
C ASP A 183 13.72 -14.62 -20.92
N CYS A 184 13.38 -14.11 -22.11
CA CYS A 184 14.34 -13.59 -23.09
C CYS A 184 13.79 -12.38 -23.85
N CYS A 185 14.67 -11.57 -24.44
CA CYS A 185 14.27 -10.51 -25.37
C CYS A 185 14.02 -11.11 -26.75
N ASP A 186 12.83 -10.91 -27.28
CA ASP A 186 12.35 -11.49 -28.54
C ASP A 186 11.75 -10.42 -29.45
N PHE A 187 11.50 -10.76 -30.71
CA PHE A 187 10.86 -9.87 -31.67
C PHE A 187 9.41 -9.61 -31.31
N VAL A 188 8.93 -8.41 -31.63
CA VAL A 188 7.59 -7.92 -31.26
C VAL A 188 6.45 -8.83 -31.72
N GLU A 189 6.63 -9.57 -32.82
CA GLU A 189 5.63 -10.50 -33.34
C GLU A 189 5.46 -11.76 -32.48
N ASN A 190 6.49 -12.10 -31.70
CA ASN A 190 6.52 -13.25 -30.79
C ASN A 190 6.09 -12.89 -29.37
N VAL A 191 5.84 -11.61 -29.08
CA VAL A 191 5.50 -11.11 -27.74
C VAL A 191 4.07 -10.59 -27.69
N HIS A 192 3.27 -11.14 -26.78
CA HIS A 192 1.92 -10.65 -26.51
C HIS A 192 1.93 -9.58 -25.41
N CYS A 193 2.51 -8.42 -25.71
CA CYS A 193 2.53 -7.29 -24.79
C CYS A 193 1.55 -6.19 -25.25
N ASN A 194 0.57 -5.88 -24.41
CA ASN A 194 -0.39 -4.81 -24.66
C ASN A 194 -0.30 -3.74 -23.56
N ILE A 195 0.81 -3.01 -23.55
CA ILE A 195 1.06 -1.91 -22.62
C ILE A 195 1.12 -0.61 -23.41
N THR A 196 0.11 0.25 -23.22
CA THR A 196 0.15 1.63 -23.71
C THR A 196 0.84 2.53 -22.68
N ALA A 197 2.16 2.38 -22.61
CA ALA A 197 3.03 3.23 -21.81
C ALA A 197 2.92 4.69 -22.28
N SER A 198 2.47 5.59 -21.41
CA SER A 198 2.43 7.02 -21.73
C SER A 198 2.75 7.81 -20.48
N THR A 199 3.47 8.93 -20.63
CA THR A 199 3.65 9.86 -19.52
C THR A 199 2.37 10.67 -19.35
N ARG A 200 1.81 10.68 -18.14
CA ARG A 200 0.69 11.56 -17.77
C ARG A 200 1.21 12.72 -16.93
N ASN A 201 0.76 13.93 -17.25
CA ASN A 201 1.02 15.10 -16.41
C ASN A 201 0.01 15.16 -15.25
N ILE A 202 0.22 14.36 -14.22
CA ILE A 202 -0.55 14.41 -12.95
C ILE A 202 0.36 15.00 -11.86
N LEU A 203 -0.20 15.83 -10.98
CA LEU A 203 0.53 16.48 -9.88
C LEU A 203 0.43 15.65 -8.60
N SER A 204 1.55 15.55 -7.85
CA SER A 204 1.58 15.09 -6.45
C SER A 204 0.63 15.92 -5.57
N TYR A 205 -0.07 15.24 -4.67
CA TYR A 205 -0.84 15.85 -3.60
C TYR A 205 0.00 16.81 -2.75
N SER A 206 1.25 16.45 -2.47
CA SER A 206 2.19 17.23 -1.65
C SER A 206 2.55 18.60 -2.25
N LYS A 207 2.32 18.82 -3.56
CA LYS A 207 2.63 20.10 -4.20
C LYS A 207 1.60 21.20 -3.89
N VAL A 208 0.40 20.86 -3.39
CA VAL A 208 -0.65 21.84 -3.05
C VAL A 208 -1.17 21.54 -1.64
N PRO A 209 -1.24 22.54 -0.73
CA PRO A 209 -1.88 22.36 0.56
C PRO A 209 -3.30 21.84 0.35
N PRO A 210 -3.65 20.69 0.92
CA PRO A 210 -4.95 20.15 0.67
C PRO A 210 -6.05 20.99 1.26
N ARG A 211 -7.16 21.05 0.52
CA ARG A 211 -8.32 21.79 0.97
C ARG A 211 -8.87 21.10 2.21
N ARG A 212 -9.19 21.90 3.23
CA ARG A 212 -9.93 21.42 4.41
C ARG A 212 -11.26 20.84 3.94
N ALA A 213 -11.71 19.79 4.62
CA ALA A 213 -13.05 19.26 4.42
C ALA A 213 -14.09 20.35 4.70
N ASP A 214 -15.11 20.43 3.85
CA ASP A 214 -16.27 21.31 3.96
C ASP A 214 -17.50 20.58 4.54
N ILE A 215 -17.24 19.49 5.28
CA ILE A 215 -18.22 18.71 6.03
C ILE A 215 -17.88 18.71 7.52
N ASP A 216 -18.87 18.42 8.36
CA ASP A 216 -18.65 18.14 9.78
C ASP A 216 -18.06 16.73 9.92
N CYS A 217 -16.75 16.67 10.19
CA CYS A 217 -16.05 15.40 10.36
C CYS A 217 -16.45 14.70 11.67
N PRO A 218 -16.58 13.37 11.68
CA PRO A 218 -16.77 12.61 12.91
C PRO A 218 -15.68 12.90 13.94
N ALA A 219 -16.08 13.07 15.20
CA ALA A 219 -15.21 13.52 16.28
C ALA A 219 -14.12 12.50 16.66
N ASP A 220 -14.34 11.21 16.38
CA ASP A 220 -13.46 10.11 16.75
C ASP A 220 -13.15 9.19 15.57
N GLY A 221 -11.91 8.71 15.57
CA GLY A 221 -11.44 7.71 14.63
C GLY A 221 -11.12 8.27 13.24
N ALA A 222 -10.69 7.37 12.38
CA ALA A 222 -10.42 7.64 10.99
C ALA A 222 -11.62 7.24 10.14
N ASN A 223 -12.12 8.17 9.33
CA ASN A 223 -13.29 7.98 8.51
C ASN A 223 -13.00 8.44 7.10
N PHE A 224 -13.36 7.61 6.12
CA PHE A 224 -13.26 7.91 4.70
C PHE A 224 -14.66 8.05 4.13
N ILE A 225 -15.00 9.24 3.65
CA ILE A 225 -16.39 9.61 3.35
C ILE A 225 -16.48 10.06 1.90
N ALA A 226 -17.52 9.60 1.20
CA ALA A 226 -17.78 10.02 -0.18
C ALA A 226 -18.00 11.53 -0.27
N HIS A 227 -17.35 12.16 -1.26
CA HIS A 227 -17.59 13.56 -1.63
C HIS A 227 -18.64 13.63 -2.76
N PRO A 228 -19.40 14.73 -2.92
CA PRO A 228 -20.38 14.88 -4.01
C PRO A 228 -19.81 14.70 -5.43
N ASP A 229 -18.60 15.21 -5.67
CA ASP A 229 -17.75 14.85 -6.82
C ASP A 229 -17.17 13.43 -6.61
N PRO A 230 -17.50 12.45 -7.46
CA PRO A 230 -17.06 11.05 -7.31
C PRO A 230 -15.57 10.85 -7.55
N ALA A 231 -14.85 11.84 -8.10
CA ALA A 231 -13.39 11.79 -8.20
C ALA A 231 -12.70 12.20 -6.89
N LYS A 232 -13.47 12.48 -5.82
CA LYS A 232 -12.96 12.98 -4.54
C LYS A 232 -13.55 12.22 -3.36
N TYR A 233 -12.91 12.37 -2.22
CA TYR A 233 -13.40 11.86 -0.94
C TYR A 233 -12.84 12.68 0.21
N TYR A 234 -13.52 12.63 1.34
CA TYR A 234 -13.03 13.22 2.58
C TYR A 234 -12.25 12.19 3.36
N TYR A 235 -11.11 12.60 3.90
CA TYR A 235 -10.45 11.89 4.98
C TYR A 235 -10.59 12.71 6.25
N CYS A 236 -11.38 12.19 7.19
CA CYS A 236 -11.58 12.74 8.52
C CYS A 236 -10.80 11.93 9.55
N LEU A 237 -10.14 12.62 10.46
CA LEU A 237 -9.47 12.05 11.62
C LEU A 237 -9.74 12.93 12.84
N ASN A 238 -10.44 12.36 13.82
CA ASN A 238 -10.72 13.01 15.11
C ASN A 238 -11.26 14.45 14.97
N GLY A 239 -12.30 14.63 14.15
CA GLY A 239 -12.96 15.92 13.90
C GLY A 239 -12.24 16.86 12.91
N MET A 240 -11.01 16.54 12.49
CA MET A 240 -10.30 17.30 11.44
C MET A 240 -10.41 16.56 10.10
N GLY A 241 -10.58 17.28 9.00
CA GLY A 241 -10.64 16.63 7.69
C GLY A 241 -10.04 17.42 6.55
N VAL A 242 -9.72 16.67 5.51
CA VAL A 242 -9.19 17.16 4.24
C VAL A 242 -9.97 16.53 3.08
N VAL A 243 -9.89 17.16 1.91
CA VAL A 243 -10.39 16.61 0.65
C VAL A 243 -9.22 15.96 -0.10
N LEU A 244 -9.38 14.67 -0.38
CA LEU A 244 -8.50 13.86 -1.22
C LEU A 244 -9.14 13.62 -2.58
N GLU A 245 -8.32 13.34 -3.59
CA GLU A 245 -8.78 13.13 -4.96
C GLU A 245 -8.20 11.82 -5.49
N CYS A 246 -9.01 11.10 -6.26
CA CYS A 246 -8.58 9.92 -6.99
C CYS A 246 -7.66 10.30 -8.15
N THR A 247 -6.91 9.31 -8.65
CA THR A 247 -6.24 9.43 -9.95
C THR A 247 -7.29 9.68 -11.04
N PRO A 248 -7.07 10.60 -12.01
CA PRO A 248 -8.00 10.84 -13.10
C PRO A 248 -8.42 9.54 -13.81
N GLY A 249 -9.73 9.35 -13.97
CA GLY A 249 -10.32 8.13 -14.53
C GLY A 249 -10.71 7.07 -13.50
N LEU A 250 -10.35 7.26 -12.22
CA LEU A 250 -10.86 6.48 -11.10
C LEU A 250 -11.94 7.24 -10.33
N LEU A 251 -12.82 6.50 -9.65
CA LEU A 251 -13.90 7.04 -8.83
C LEU A 251 -13.80 6.46 -7.42
N TYR A 252 -14.21 7.23 -6.41
CA TYR A 252 -14.20 6.77 -5.03
C TYR A 252 -15.36 5.81 -4.75
N ASP A 253 -15.04 4.65 -4.18
CA ASP A 253 -16.01 3.65 -3.72
C ASP A 253 -16.06 3.64 -2.19
N ALA A 254 -17.15 4.15 -1.63
CA ALA A 254 -17.32 4.25 -0.17
C ALA A 254 -17.48 2.90 0.52
N GLU A 255 -17.89 1.84 -0.19
CA GLU A 255 -18.01 0.49 0.40
C GLU A 255 -16.62 -0.11 0.67
N PHE A 256 -15.67 0.17 -0.22
CA PHE A 256 -14.28 -0.28 -0.11
C PHE A 256 -13.34 0.79 0.44
N GLU A 257 -13.89 1.97 0.72
CA GLU A 257 -13.23 3.19 1.15
C GLU A 257 -12.02 3.59 0.29
N GLU A 258 -12.01 3.30 -1.01
CA GLU A 258 -10.85 3.50 -1.89
C GLU A 258 -11.25 3.89 -3.32
N CYS A 259 -10.35 4.53 -4.04
CA CYS A 259 -10.48 4.83 -5.46
C CYS A 259 -10.40 3.55 -6.31
N ARG A 260 -11.36 3.39 -7.22
CA ARG A 260 -11.57 2.19 -8.02
C ARG A 260 -11.86 2.53 -9.48
N THR A 261 -11.72 1.51 -10.30
CA THR A 261 -12.10 1.58 -11.73
C THR A 261 -13.62 1.76 -11.87
N PRO A 262 -14.11 2.60 -12.80
CA PRO A 262 -15.54 2.88 -12.94
C PRO A 262 -16.43 1.64 -13.12
N GLU A 263 -15.90 0.59 -13.75
CA GLU A 263 -16.62 -0.66 -14.00
C GLU A 263 -16.84 -1.48 -12.73
N LYS A 264 -16.03 -1.25 -11.68
CA LYS A 264 -16.04 -1.98 -10.42
C LYS A 264 -16.62 -1.18 -9.25
N ILE A 265 -17.14 0.02 -9.49
CA ILE A 265 -17.80 0.83 -8.46
C ILE A 265 -19.04 0.11 -7.93
N SER A 266 -19.10 -0.04 -6.62
CA SER A 266 -20.23 -0.64 -5.93
C SER A 266 -21.48 0.23 -6.12
N ARG A 267 -22.54 -0.37 -6.67
CA ARG A 267 -23.82 0.32 -6.86
C ARG A 267 -24.67 0.11 -5.62
N LYS A 268 -25.08 1.21 -4.97
CA LYS A 268 -26.08 1.14 -3.89
C LYS A 268 -27.34 0.46 -4.44
N SER A 269 -27.66 -0.70 -3.89
CA SER A 269 -28.92 -1.41 -4.15
C SER A 269 -30.08 -0.74 -3.43
#